data_AF-A0A9Q3J3E9-F1
#
_entry.id   AF-A0A9Q3J3E9-F1
#
_cell.length_a   1.000
_cell.length_b   1.000
_cell.length_c   1.000
_cell.angle_alpha   90.00
_cell.angle_beta   90.00
_cell.angle_gamma   90.00
#
_symmetry.space_group_name_H-M   'P 1'
#
loop_
_entity.id
_entity.type
_entity.pdbx_description
1 polymer ?
#
loop_
_entity_poly.entity_id
_entity_poly.type
_entity_poly.pdbx_seq_one_letter_code
_entity_poly.pdbx_strand_id
1 'polypeptide(L)'
;MNLKISLKKCNFGQQGILALGHKVSGLSLAIEQNEVAAVLQKPVPKRIKEMQSFLGSASYYRSQINNSAHITSSLYRLCLKDVVFEIAKERRDTYERIKYELTNAPVLILPEIELPFKLYIDAACSQGLEAALHRRQIVDGEPREGVICYISRQLKDSEARYGAT
;
A
#
# COMPACT_ATOMS: atom_id res chain seq x y z
N MET A 1 26.60 2.48 28.04
CA MET A 1 25.52 1.92 27.20
C MET A 1 26.12 0.74 26.44
N ASN A 2 25.74 -0.51 26.76
CA ASN A 2 26.36 -1.71 26.17
C ASN A 2 25.48 -2.27 25.04
N LEU A 3 25.50 -1.62 23.87
CA LEU A 3 24.83 -2.13 22.67
C LEU A 3 25.71 -3.18 21.97
N LYS A 4 25.11 -4.29 21.53
CA LYS A 4 25.78 -5.38 20.80
C LYS A 4 25.16 -5.54 19.42
N ILE A 5 25.99 -5.83 18.42
CA ILE A 5 25.58 -6.00 17.02
C ILE A 5 25.72 -7.46 16.62
N SER A 6 24.70 -7.99 15.92
CA SER A 6 24.76 -9.32 15.30
C SER A 6 25.35 -9.22 13.89
N LEU A 7 26.66 -9.38 13.74
CA LEU A 7 27.37 -9.26 12.45
C LEU A 7 26.76 -10.10 11.31
N LYS A 8 26.20 -11.28 11.61
CA LYS A 8 25.52 -12.15 10.63
C LYS A 8 24.29 -11.51 9.97
N LYS A 9 23.70 -10.49 10.60
CA LYS A 9 22.50 -9.76 10.12
C LYS A 9 22.84 -8.38 9.59
N CYS A 10 24.13 -8.05 9.47
CA CYS A 10 24.58 -6.75 9.01
C CYS A 10 24.96 -6.81 7.53
N ASN A 11 24.49 -5.82 6.77
CA ASN A 11 24.86 -5.61 5.39
C ASN A 11 25.61 -4.29 5.30
N PHE A 12 26.89 -4.34 4.88
CA PHE A 12 27.75 -3.16 4.78
C PHE A 12 28.10 -2.89 3.31
N GLY A 13 28.20 -1.60 2.95
CA GLY A 13 28.63 -1.16 1.62
C GLY A 13 27.78 -1.63 0.45
N GLN A 14 26.51 -1.97 0.68
CA GLN A 14 25.60 -2.45 -0.36
C GLN A 14 24.92 -1.28 -1.09
N GLN A 15 24.68 -1.42 -2.39
CA GLN A 15 23.91 -0.45 -3.18
C GLN A 15 22.41 -0.48 -2.85
N GLY A 16 21.92 -1.61 -2.33
CA GLY A 16 20.57 -1.74 -1.83
C GLY A 16 20.48 -2.76 -0.70
N ILE A 17 19.49 -2.58 0.17
CA ILE A 17 19.28 -3.40 1.37
C ILE A 17 17.82 -3.83 1.48
N LEU A 18 17.59 -4.96 2.13
CA LEU A 18 16.27 -5.38 2.55
C LEU A 18 16.03 -4.87 3.98
N ALA A 19 14.97 -4.11 4.16
CA ALA A 19 14.59 -3.56 5.45
C ALA A 19 13.07 -3.54 5.58
N LEU A 20 12.56 -4.13 6.67
CA LEU A 20 11.14 -4.07 7.04
C LEU A 20 10.17 -4.50 5.91
N GLY A 21 10.51 -5.54 5.14
CA GLY A 21 9.65 -5.98 4.04
C GLY A 21 9.76 -5.18 2.75
N HIS A 22 10.73 -4.25 2.68
CA HIS A 22 11.01 -3.45 1.50
C HIS A 22 12.44 -3.64 1.02
N LYS A 23 12.64 -3.47 -0.30
CA LYS A 23 13.94 -3.32 -0.93
C LYS A 23 14.22 -1.84 -1.16
N VAL A 24 15.24 -1.32 -0.48
CA VAL A 24 15.70 0.06 -0.61
C VAL A 24 16.94 0.06 -1.48
N SER A 25 16.98 0.85 -2.55
CA SER A 25 18.13 0.94 -3.45
C SER A 25 18.28 2.37 -3.98
N GLY A 26 19.34 3.08 -3.61
CA GLY A 26 19.48 4.51 -3.92
C GLY A 26 18.26 5.31 -3.46
N LEU A 27 17.59 6.00 -4.40
CA LEU A 27 16.36 6.77 -4.15
C LEU A 27 15.07 5.99 -4.45
N SER A 28 15.14 4.65 -4.46
CA SER A 28 13.99 3.79 -4.78
C SER A 28 13.58 2.90 -3.61
N LEU A 29 12.28 2.64 -3.52
CA LEU A 29 11.63 1.80 -2.52
C LEU A 29 10.67 0.83 -3.21
N ALA A 30 10.96 -0.46 -3.14
CA ALA A 30 10.12 -1.51 -3.70
C ALA A 30 9.63 -2.47 -2.60
N ILE A 31 8.52 -3.17 -2.86
CA ILE A 31 8.09 -4.30 -2.03
C ILE A 31 9.06 -5.46 -2.25
N GLU A 32 9.53 -6.08 -1.16
CA GLU A 32 10.28 -7.32 -1.26
C GLU A 32 9.31 -8.51 -1.37
N GLN A 33 9.30 -9.15 -2.54
CA GLN A 33 8.32 -10.21 -2.86
C GLN A 33 8.43 -11.42 -1.93
N ASN A 34 9.62 -11.74 -1.43
CA ASN A 34 9.82 -12.85 -0.50
C ASN A 34 9.16 -12.58 0.87
N GLU A 35 9.12 -11.33 1.31
CA GLU A 35 8.51 -10.94 2.58
C GLU A 35 6.98 -10.88 2.46
N VAL A 36 6.48 -10.51 1.28
CA VAL A 36 5.03 -10.48 0.98
C VAL A 36 4.49 -11.85 0.59
N ALA A 37 5.35 -12.83 0.29
CA ALA A 37 4.95 -14.21 -0.03
C ALA A 37 4.01 -14.81 1.02
N ALA A 38 4.24 -14.52 2.31
CA ALA A 38 3.35 -14.99 3.39
C ALA A 38 1.92 -14.41 3.29
N VAL A 39 1.76 -13.20 2.75
CA VAL A 39 0.45 -12.59 2.49
C VAL A 39 -0.17 -13.20 1.22
N LEU A 40 0.64 -13.43 0.18
CA LEU A 40 0.19 -13.99 -1.11
C LEU A 40 -0.22 -15.46 -1.01
N GLN A 41 0.39 -16.22 -0.10
CA GLN A 41 0.10 -17.66 0.09
C GLN A 41 -1.05 -17.92 1.06
N LYS A 42 -1.60 -16.88 1.72
CA LYS A 42 -2.76 -17.06 2.60
C LYS A 42 -3.94 -17.60 1.79
N PRO A 43 -4.61 -18.66 2.27
CA PRO A 43 -5.85 -19.11 1.66
C PRO A 43 -6.95 -18.07 1.88
N VAL A 44 -7.98 -18.13 1.03
CA VAL A 44 -9.17 -17.29 1.17
C VAL A 44 -9.75 -17.44 2.60
N PRO A 45 -9.89 -16.34 3.36
CA PRO A 45 -10.33 -16.37 4.75
C PRO A 45 -11.69 -17.05 4.94
N LYS A 46 -11.84 -17.88 5.97
CA LYS A 46 -13.12 -18.51 6.33
C LYS A 46 -13.79 -17.84 7.53
N ARG A 47 -13.09 -16.91 8.19
CA ARG A 47 -13.54 -16.22 9.40
C ARG A 47 -13.17 -14.75 9.39
N ILE A 48 -13.93 -13.94 10.12
CA ILE A 48 -13.67 -12.49 10.28
C ILE A 48 -12.25 -12.21 10.77
N LYS A 49 -11.77 -12.96 11.77
CA LYS A 49 -10.41 -12.77 12.32
C LYS A 49 -9.30 -12.98 11.27
N GLU A 50 -9.49 -13.94 10.36
CA GLU A 50 -8.54 -14.21 9.29
C GLU A 50 -8.56 -13.08 8.25
N MET A 51 -9.75 -12.56 7.93
CA MET A 51 -9.90 -11.40 7.05
C MET A 51 -9.25 -10.15 7.65
N GLN A 52 -9.48 -9.86 8.93
CA GLN A 52 -8.85 -8.74 9.63
C GLN A 52 -7.32 -8.86 9.68
N SER A 53 -6.80 -10.07 9.93
CA SER A 53 -5.36 -10.33 9.86
C SER A 53 -4.79 -10.06 8.47
N PHE A 54 -5.47 -10.51 7.42
CA PHE A 54 -5.06 -10.26 6.04
C PHE A 54 -5.08 -8.75 5.71
N LEU A 55 -6.17 -8.06 6.00
CA LEU A 55 -6.31 -6.62 5.76
C LEU A 55 -5.27 -5.81 6.54
N GLY A 56 -4.98 -6.21 7.78
CA GLY A 56 -3.91 -5.63 8.59
C GLY A 56 -2.56 -5.72 7.89
N SER A 57 -2.18 -6.93 7.43
CA SER A 57 -0.94 -7.12 6.68
C SER A 57 -0.91 -6.35 5.36
N ALA A 58 -2.00 -6.39 4.58
CA ALA A 58 -2.07 -5.68 3.29
C ALA A 58 -2.00 -4.14 3.48
N SER A 59 -2.57 -3.62 4.56
CA SER A 59 -2.58 -2.18 4.86
C SER A 59 -1.20 -1.59 5.12
N TYR A 60 -0.22 -2.41 5.52
CA TYR A 60 1.18 -1.99 5.66
C TYR A 60 1.75 -1.46 4.34
N TYR A 61 1.36 -2.07 3.22
CA TYR A 61 1.82 -1.72 1.87
C TYR A 61 0.85 -0.78 1.12
N ARG A 62 -0.14 -0.20 1.80
CA ARG A 62 -1.20 0.61 1.14
C ARG A 62 -0.66 1.82 0.36
N SER A 63 0.49 2.36 0.75
CA SER A 63 1.14 3.50 0.08
C SER A 63 1.69 3.15 -1.30
N GLN A 64 1.81 1.85 -1.61
CA GLN A 64 2.26 1.33 -2.90
C GLN A 64 1.09 0.84 -3.77
N ILE A 65 -0.12 0.83 -3.24
CA ILE A 65 -1.31 0.36 -3.94
C ILE A 65 -2.18 1.57 -4.29
N ASN A 66 -2.28 1.85 -5.58
CA ASN A 66 -3.23 2.85 -6.05
C ASN A 66 -4.66 2.41 -5.73
N ASN A 67 -5.46 3.37 -5.27
CA ASN A 67 -6.85 3.15 -4.91
C ASN A 67 -7.13 2.02 -3.88
N SER A 68 -6.23 1.85 -2.93
CA SER A 68 -6.33 0.75 -1.95
C SER A 68 -7.61 0.77 -1.10
N ALA A 69 -8.15 1.94 -0.75
CA ALA A 69 -9.33 2.04 0.11
C ALA A 69 -10.63 1.66 -0.61
N HIS A 70 -10.74 1.96 -1.92
CA HIS A 70 -11.87 1.52 -2.73
C HIS A 70 -11.82 0.00 -2.94
N ILE A 71 -10.66 -0.53 -3.34
CA ILE A 71 -10.47 -1.98 -3.54
C ILE A 71 -10.82 -2.74 -2.26
N THR A 72 -10.28 -2.35 -1.11
CA THR A 72 -10.49 -3.07 0.15
C THR A 72 -11.86 -2.83 0.80
N SER A 73 -12.70 -1.96 0.25
CA SER A 73 -13.96 -1.53 0.86
C SER A 73 -14.93 -2.67 1.18
N SER A 74 -15.12 -3.57 0.21
CA SER A 74 -16.02 -4.71 0.32
C SER A 74 -15.56 -5.69 1.42
N LEU A 75 -14.25 -5.81 1.63
CA LEU A 75 -13.63 -6.67 2.65
C LEU A 75 -13.66 -6.05 4.05
N TYR A 76 -13.50 -4.73 4.16
CA TYR A 76 -13.70 -4.05 5.45
C TYR A 76 -15.14 -4.12 5.92
N ARG A 77 -16.13 -4.03 5.00
CA ARG A 77 -17.55 -4.18 5.32
C ARG A 77 -17.87 -5.57 5.89
N LEU A 78 -17.20 -6.61 5.41
CA LEU A 78 -17.28 -7.98 5.94
C LEU A 78 -16.82 -8.12 7.40
N CYS A 79 -16.04 -7.15 7.90
CA CYS A 79 -15.49 -7.19 9.24
C CYS A 79 -16.35 -6.44 10.27
N LEU A 80 -17.49 -5.88 9.86
CA LEU A 80 -18.44 -5.19 10.74
C LEU A 80 -19.26 -6.20 11.56
N LYS A 81 -19.69 -5.79 12.76
CA LYS A 81 -20.36 -6.67 13.73
C LYS A 81 -21.70 -7.24 13.22
N ASP A 82 -22.42 -6.47 12.41
CA ASP A 82 -23.79 -6.79 11.96
C ASP A 82 -23.83 -7.32 10.51
N VAL A 83 -22.70 -7.80 9.99
CA VAL A 83 -22.60 -8.31 8.61
C VAL A 83 -22.32 -9.81 8.65
N VAL A 84 -23.16 -10.58 7.95
CA VAL A 84 -22.92 -12.02 7.76
C VAL A 84 -21.62 -12.23 6.99
N PHE A 85 -20.73 -13.03 7.55
CA PHE A 85 -19.46 -13.35 6.92
C PHE A 85 -19.68 -14.35 5.79
N GLU A 86 -19.70 -13.84 4.55
CA GLU A 86 -19.86 -14.64 3.35
C GLU A 86 -18.88 -14.17 2.28
N ILE A 87 -18.04 -15.07 1.77
CA ILE A 87 -17.17 -14.76 0.63
C ILE A 87 -17.84 -15.20 -0.66
N ALA A 88 -18.74 -14.34 -1.14
CA ALA A 88 -19.28 -14.40 -2.48
C ALA A 88 -18.21 -14.06 -3.54
N LYS A 89 -18.54 -14.27 -4.82
CA LYS A 89 -17.62 -14.06 -5.95
C LYS A 89 -16.95 -12.68 -5.92
N GLU A 90 -17.71 -11.61 -5.75
CA GLU A 90 -17.19 -10.23 -5.71
C GLU A 90 -16.10 -10.00 -4.64
N ARG A 91 -16.31 -10.55 -3.44
CA ARG A 91 -15.36 -10.44 -2.32
C ARG A 91 -14.13 -11.32 -2.56
N ARG A 92 -14.29 -12.46 -3.21
CA ARG A 92 -13.16 -13.30 -3.65
C ARG A 92 -12.33 -12.60 -4.72
N ASP A 93 -12.98 -11.99 -5.70
CA ASP A 93 -12.31 -11.24 -6.77
C ASP A 93 -11.55 -10.05 -6.18
N THR A 94 -12.14 -9.36 -5.20
CA THR A 94 -11.47 -8.30 -4.43
C THR A 94 -10.24 -8.81 -3.66
N TYR A 95 -10.36 -9.97 -3.01
CA TYR A 95 -9.26 -10.58 -2.27
C TYR A 95 -8.07 -10.91 -3.18
N GLU A 96 -8.33 -11.55 -4.32
CA GLU A 96 -7.30 -11.84 -5.31
C GLU A 96 -6.76 -10.56 -5.98
N ARG A 97 -7.60 -9.54 -6.17
CA ARG A 97 -7.16 -8.23 -6.69
C ARG A 97 -6.11 -7.59 -5.77
N ILE A 98 -6.31 -7.60 -4.45
CA ILE A 98 -5.31 -7.04 -3.51
C ILE A 98 -3.99 -7.80 -3.59
N LYS A 99 -4.04 -9.13 -3.68
CA LYS A 99 -2.83 -9.96 -3.85
C LYS A 99 -2.11 -9.62 -5.16
N TYR A 100 -2.87 -9.43 -6.23
CA TYR A 100 -2.32 -9.00 -7.52
C TYR A 100 -1.64 -7.63 -7.42
N GLU A 101 -2.28 -6.65 -6.79
CA GLU A 101 -1.72 -5.30 -6.60
C GLU A 101 -0.46 -5.33 -5.73
N LEU A 102 -0.42 -6.14 -4.67
CA LEU A 102 0.79 -6.31 -3.86
C LEU A 102 1.96 -6.90 -4.66
N THR A 103 1.66 -7.78 -5.61
CA THR A 103 2.69 -8.42 -6.46
C THR A 103 3.19 -7.46 -7.54
N ASN A 104 2.31 -6.63 -8.09
CA ASN A 104 2.60 -5.71 -9.20
C ASN A 104 2.78 -4.25 -8.74
N ALA A 105 3.00 -4.04 -7.45
CA ALA A 105 3.16 -2.72 -6.88
C ALA A 105 4.35 -1.99 -7.55
N PRO A 106 4.19 -0.72 -7.94
CA PRO A 106 5.25 0.06 -8.54
C PRO A 106 6.39 0.31 -7.55
N VAL A 107 7.58 0.52 -8.10
CA VAL A 107 8.72 1.05 -7.34
C VAL A 107 8.45 2.51 -7.04
N LEU A 108 8.46 2.87 -5.77
CA LEU A 108 8.31 4.23 -5.30
C LEU A 108 9.65 4.94 -5.24
N ILE A 109 9.60 6.26 -5.24
CA ILE A 109 10.77 7.12 -5.05
C ILE A 109 10.79 7.62 -3.59
N LEU A 110 11.99 7.69 -3.01
CA LEU A 110 12.16 8.23 -1.66
C LEU A 110 12.02 9.76 -1.69
N PRO A 111 11.39 10.37 -0.67
CA PRO A 111 11.26 11.81 -0.60
C PRO A 111 12.59 12.47 -0.19
N GLU A 112 13.00 13.49 -0.94
CA GLU A 112 13.98 14.49 -0.52
C GLU A 112 13.23 15.78 -0.27
N ILE A 113 13.37 16.29 0.96
CA ILE A 113 12.54 17.36 1.53
C ILE A 113 12.81 18.72 0.85
N GLU A 114 13.97 18.87 0.23
CA GLU A 114 14.42 20.13 -0.39
C GLU A 114 13.76 20.42 -1.75
N LEU A 115 13.08 19.44 -2.35
CA LEU A 115 12.48 19.55 -3.67
C LEU A 115 10.95 19.68 -3.59
N PRO A 116 10.31 20.41 -4.53
CA PRO A 116 8.86 20.58 -4.52
C PRO A 116 8.12 19.27 -4.83
N PHE A 117 7.03 19.05 -4.10
CA PHE A 117 6.12 17.93 -4.33
C PHE A 117 4.95 18.35 -5.23
N LYS A 118 4.41 17.38 -5.97
CA LYS A 118 3.15 17.49 -6.72
C LYS A 118 2.13 16.54 -6.10
N LEU A 119 0.94 17.03 -5.81
CA LEU A 119 -0.15 16.20 -5.31
C LEU A 119 -1.24 16.14 -6.36
N TYR A 120 -1.45 14.95 -6.90
CA TYR A 120 -2.59 14.65 -7.76
C TYR A 120 -3.72 14.14 -6.87
N ILE A 121 -4.89 14.74 -6.96
CA ILE A 121 -6.06 14.35 -6.18
C ILE A 121 -7.17 14.00 -7.17
N ASP A 122 -7.77 12.84 -6.96
CA ASP A 122 -9.04 12.47 -7.57
C ASP A 122 -10.10 12.31 -6.47
N ALA A 123 -11.16 13.10 -6.60
CA ALA A 123 -12.32 13.09 -5.72
C ALA A 123 -13.62 12.86 -6.50
N ALA A 124 -13.54 12.27 -7.70
CA ALA A 124 -14.69 12.08 -8.58
C ALA A 124 -15.74 11.11 -8.01
N CYS A 125 -15.40 10.28 -7.02
CA CYS A 125 -16.32 9.31 -6.42
C CYS A 125 -16.86 9.81 -5.07
N SER A 126 -18.18 9.80 -4.91
CA SER A 126 -18.89 10.12 -3.65
C SER A 126 -18.58 9.18 -2.48
N GLN A 127 -17.74 8.16 -2.70
CA GLN A 127 -17.43 7.10 -1.73
C GLN A 127 -16.01 7.19 -1.17
N GLY A 128 -15.11 7.97 -1.78
CA GLY A 128 -13.70 7.99 -1.38
C GLY A 128 -12.86 9.11 -1.99
N LEU A 129 -11.73 9.36 -1.33
CA LEU A 129 -10.68 10.26 -1.78
C LEU A 129 -9.48 9.45 -2.23
N GLU A 130 -8.91 9.83 -3.36
CA GLU A 130 -7.70 9.25 -3.91
C GLU A 130 -6.71 10.37 -4.17
N ALA A 131 -5.45 10.10 -3.88
CA ALA A 131 -4.37 11.01 -4.22
C ALA A 131 -3.07 10.26 -4.45
N ALA A 132 -2.20 10.84 -5.26
CA ALA A 132 -0.84 10.36 -5.46
C ALA A 132 0.13 11.52 -5.24
N LEU A 133 1.06 11.33 -4.32
CA LEU A 133 2.16 12.26 -4.09
C LEU A 133 3.29 11.93 -5.04
N HIS A 134 3.61 12.88 -5.89
CA HIS A 134 4.60 12.78 -6.95
C HIS A 134 5.71 13.79 -6.74
N ARG A 135 6.84 13.55 -7.41
CA ARG A 135 7.94 14.50 -7.45
C ARG A 135 8.74 14.34 -8.74
N ARG A 136 9.24 15.46 -9.25
CA ARG A 136 10.17 15.48 -10.38
C ARG A 136 11.60 15.31 -9.86
N GLN A 137 12.33 14.38 -10.46
CA GLN A 137 13.73 14.10 -10.12
C GLN A 137 14.53 13.78 -11.39
N ILE A 138 15.85 13.85 -11.31
CA ILE A 138 16.73 13.47 -12.43
C ILE A 138 17.06 11.99 -12.28
N VAL A 139 16.72 11.19 -13.30
CA VAL A 139 17.05 9.77 -13.40
C VAL A 139 17.78 9.57 -14.72
N ASP A 140 19.01 9.05 -14.67
CA ASP A 140 19.87 8.85 -15.84
C ASP A 140 20.10 10.13 -16.67
N GLY A 141 20.19 11.29 -16.00
CA GLY A 141 20.37 12.60 -16.65
C GLY A 141 19.08 13.24 -17.17
N GLU A 142 17.95 12.53 -17.16
CA GLU A 142 16.67 13.04 -17.67
C GLU A 142 15.68 13.34 -16.54
N PRO A 143 14.90 14.43 -16.64
CA PRO A 143 13.88 14.75 -15.65
C PRO A 143 12.68 13.81 -15.78
N ARG A 144 12.50 12.93 -14.78
CA ARG A 144 11.36 12.03 -14.67
C ARG A 144 10.50 12.38 -13.46
N GLU A 145 9.19 12.20 -13.60
CA GLU A 145 8.27 12.28 -12.47
C GLU A 145 8.06 10.88 -11.90
N GLY A 146 8.23 10.74 -10.59
CA GLY A 146 8.05 9.48 -9.87
C GLY A 146 7.04 9.62 -8.74
N VAL A 147 6.43 8.48 -8.39
CA VAL A 147 5.45 8.39 -7.31
C VAL A 147 6.17 8.14 -5.99
N ILE A 148 5.91 8.97 -4.99
CA ILE A 148 6.40 8.80 -3.62
C ILE A 148 5.45 7.92 -2.83
N CYS A 149 4.14 8.16 -2.94
CA CYS A 149 3.13 7.32 -2.31
C CYS A 149 1.74 7.56 -2.91
N TYR A 150 0.89 6.54 -2.80
CA TYR A 150 -0.54 6.64 -2.96
C TYR A 150 -1.22 6.86 -1.61
N ILE A 151 -2.26 7.68 -1.64
CA ILE A 151 -3.10 8.02 -0.50
C ILE A 151 -4.53 7.69 -0.93
N SER A 152 -5.20 6.84 -0.17
CA SER A 152 -6.58 6.46 -0.46
C SER A 152 -7.35 6.36 0.85
N ARG A 153 -8.54 6.95 0.89
CA ARG A 153 -9.38 6.99 2.09
C ARG A 153 -10.86 6.96 1.71
N GLN A 154 -11.64 6.17 2.44
CA GLN A 154 -13.11 6.25 2.35
C GLN A 154 -13.62 7.51 3.04
N LEU A 155 -14.65 8.12 2.45
CA LEU A 155 -15.36 9.23 3.08
C LEU A 155 -16.15 8.72 4.29
N LYS A 156 -16.21 9.53 5.33
CA LYS A 156 -17.15 9.31 6.44
C LYS A 156 -18.56 9.60 5.94
N ASP A 157 -19.57 9.03 6.61
CA ASP A 157 -20.98 9.28 6.31
C ASP A 157 -21.34 10.78 6.31
N SER A 158 -20.67 11.59 7.14
CA SER A 158 -20.86 13.04 7.17
C SER A 158 -20.24 13.73 5.95
N GLU A 159 -19.10 13.24 5.46
CA GLU A 159 -18.35 13.81 4.33
C GLU A 159 -19.02 13.47 3.00
N ALA A 160 -19.57 12.26 2.87
CA ALA A 160 -20.28 11.81 1.67
C ALA A 160 -21.59 12.55 1.39
N ARG A 161 -22.09 13.34 2.34
CA ARG A 161 -23.34 14.13 2.21
C ARG A 161 -23.12 15.52 1.61
N TYR A 162 -21.88 15.96 1.46
CA TYR A 162 -21.58 17.21 0.77
C TYR A 162 -21.67 17.00 -0.75
N GLY A 163 -22.29 17.95 -1.45
CA GLY A 163 -22.38 17.91 -2.91
C GLY A 163 -21.01 18.09 -3.57
N ALA A 164 -20.78 17.40 -4.69
CA ALA A 164 -19.62 17.67 -5.54
C ALA A 164 -19.73 19.11 -6.07
N THR A 165 -18.68 19.90 -5.89
CA THR A 165 -18.60 21.30 -6.36
C THR A 165 -18.02 21.34 -7.76
#